data_AF-A0A7J9HX59-F1
#
_entry.id   AF-A0A7J9HX59-F1
#
_cell.length_a   1.000
_cell.length_b   1.000
_cell.length_c   1.000
_cell.angle_alpha   90.00
_cell.angle_beta   90.00
_cell.angle_gamma   90.00
#
_symmetry.space_group_name_H-M   'P 1'
#
loop_
_entity.id
_entity.type
_entity.pdbx_description
1 polymer ?
#
loop_
_entity_poly.entity_id
_entity_poly.type
_entity_poly.pdbx_seq_one_letter_code
_entity_poly.pdbx_strand_id
1 'polypeptide(L)'
;DLKVALAEIRIRSTLEGILQKKKLAVNNGDSPEIHAQKVDKLKVLSESLANSSIKAEKRISDHRLQKEEALTVRVVKANEADEREKEIVAEISELEKQRDQLEAELKKEDELSKSISACKVEAKVLHTWINFLEDTWLLQSSYVENKNKQVVEELERHEDYFVNFAITLLSAYKWRVISLCPLGIIVLLQKELGPSISRISKFVENLKKLSESARNDDSKESNPRKHLEEEYLGYETTIITIFSVVENLREHFNAKHGTTSRKDDPKVKELFDDIEKLRVEFETIERPILEMETPKVDSPDERPQEILSPHPPLESTQPKLD
;
A
#
# COMPACT_ATOMS: atom_id res chain seq x y z
N ASP A 1 -18.50 -18.03 197.08
CA ASP A 1 -17.30 -18.86 196.93
C ASP A 1 -16.34 -18.36 195.86
N LEU A 2 -15.10 -18.10 196.26
CA LEU A 2 -13.96 -17.54 195.50
C LEU A 2 -13.59 -18.27 194.19
N LYS A 3 -14.03 -19.53 194.03
CA LYS A 3 -13.70 -20.40 192.90
C LYS A 3 -14.27 -19.91 191.57
N VAL A 4 -15.46 -19.29 191.57
CA VAL A 4 -16.11 -18.80 190.35
C VAL A 4 -15.36 -17.61 189.76
N ALA A 5 -14.95 -16.66 190.60
CA ALA A 5 -14.20 -15.48 190.16
C ALA A 5 -12.81 -15.84 189.58
N LEU A 6 -12.14 -16.85 190.15
CA LEU A 6 -10.82 -17.29 189.69
C LEU A 6 -10.89 -18.02 188.34
N ALA A 7 -11.97 -18.78 188.11
CA ALA A 7 -12.26 -19.37 186.79
C ALA A 7 -12.52 -18.29 185.74
N GLU A 8 -13.25 -17.23 186.10
CA GLU A 8 -13.57 -16.13 185.18
C GLU A 8 -12.33 -15.30 184.81
N ILE A 9 -11.44 -15.00 185.76
CA ILE A 9 -10.14 -14.35 185.49
C ILE A 9 -9.28 -15.20 184.57
N ARG A 10 -9.25 -16.52 184.79
CA ARG A 10 -8.49 -17.46 183.93
C ARG A 10 -9.03 -17.48 182.51
N ILE A 11 -10.35 -17.49 182.34
CA ILE A 11 -10.99 -17.44 181.02
C ILE A 11 -10.68 -16.11 180.33
N ARG A 12 -10.81 -14.98 181.03
CA ARG A 12 -10.52 -13.64 180.49
C ARG A 12 -9.05 -13.50 180.07
N SER A 13 -8.10 -13.96 180.91
CA SER A 13 -6.67 -13.95 180.58
C SER A 13 -6.34 -14.85 179.38
N THR A 14 -6.99 -16.01 179.28
CA THR A 14 -6.81 -16.92 178.14
C THR A 14 -7.35 -16.30 176.85
N LEU A 15 -8.51 -15.65 176.92
CA LEU A 15 -9.12 -14.94 175.79
C LEU A 15 -8.23 -13.78 175.31
N GLU A 16 -7.66 -13.02 176.23
CA GLU A 16 -6.75 -11.92 175.91
C GLU A 16 -5.45 -12.42 175.25
N GLY A 17 -4.87 -13.51 175.75
CA GLY A 17 -3.72 -14.15 175.12
C GLY A 17 -4.01 -14.66 173.70
N ILE A 18 -5.21 -15.22 173.47
CA ILE A 18 -5.65 -15.66 172.13
C ILE A 18 -5.87 -14.45 171.21
N LEU A 19 -6.45 -13.36 171.72
CA LEU A 19 -6.68 -12.13 170.94
C LEU A 19 -5.35 -11.46 170.54
N GLN A 20 -4.34 -11.43 171.41
CA GLN A 20 -3.02 -10.89 171.07
C GLN A 20 -2.30 -11.76 170.03
N LYS A 21 -2.37 -13.10 170.14
CA LYS A 21 -1.85 -14.02 169.12
C LYS A 21 -2.57 -13.85 167.78
N LYS A 22 -3.90 -13.69 167.79
CA LYS A 22 -4.69 -13.40 166.59
C LYS A 22 -4.30 -12.06 165.97
N LYS A 23 -4.05 -11.02 166.78
CA LYS A 23 -3.59 -9.71 166.33
C LYS A 23 -2.22 -9.78 165.65
N LEU A 24 -1.28 -10.53 166.22
CA LEU A 24 0.04 -10.77 165.60
C LEU A 24 -0.08 -11.58 164.31
N ALA A 25 -0.92 -12.61 164.27
CA ALA A 25 -1.10 -13.47 163.10
C ALA A 25 -1.73 -12.77 161.88
N VAL A 26 -2.56 -11.74 162.10
CA VAL A 26 -3.19 -10.94 161.03
C VAL A 26 -2.20 -9.96 160.38
N ASN A 27 -1.08 -9.64 161.02
CA ASN A 27 -0.10 -8.66 160.54
C ASN A 27 1.01 -9.26 159.64
N ASN A 28 0.87 -10.51 159.17
CA ASN A 28 1.88 -11.18 158.34
C ASN A 28 1.83 -10.80 156.83
N GLY A 29 1.14 -9.71 156.46
CA GLY A 29 1.06 -9.19 155.09
C GLY A 29 2.06 -8.07 154.83
N ASP A 30 2.24 -7.72 153.55
CA ASP A 30 2.91 -6.47 153.18
C ASP A 30 2.28 -5.28 153.92
N SER A 31 3.08 -4.27 154.27
CA SER A 31 2.54 -2.99 154.71
C SER A 31 1.59 -2.44 153.64
N PRO A 32 0.47 -1.77 154.00
CA PRO A 32 -0.48 -1.19 153.06
C PRO A 32 0.18 -0.36 151.94
N GLU A 33 1.27 0.34 152.27
CA GLU A 33 2.06 1.14 151.34
C GLU A 33 2.72 0.30 150.22
N ILE A 34 3.33 -0.84 150.59
CA ILE A 34 4.00 -1.76 149.63
C ILE A 34 2.96 -2.44 148.75
N HIS A 35 1.80 -2.81 149.33
CA HIS A 35 0.69 -3.36 148.57
C HIS A 35 0.18 -2.37 147.52
N ALA A 36 -0.07 -1.12 147.90
CA ALA A 36 -0.49 -0.06 146.97
C ALA A 36 0.52 0.12 145.83
N GLN A 37 1.82 0.17 146.14
CA GLN A 37 2.86 0.28 145.13
C GLN A 37 2.91 -0.92 144.15
N LYS A 38 2.68 -2.15 144.64
CA LYS A 38 2.59 -3.35 143.79
C LYS A 38 1.37 -3.29 142.86
N VAL A 39 0.22 -2.84 143.39
CA VAL A 39 -1.01 -2.66 142.61
C VAL A 39 -0.81 -1.60 141.52
N ASP A 40 -0.21 -0.46 141.85
CA ASP A 40 0.08 0.60 140.88
C ASP A 40 1.04 0.12 139.78
N LYS A 41 2.10 -0.62 140.14
CA LYS A 41 3.00 -1.24 139.15
C LYS A 41 2.26 -2.21 138.23
N LEU A 42 1.40 -3.07 138.79
CA LEU A 42 0.59 -4.00 137.99
C LEU A 42 -0.38 -3.26 137.07
N LYS A 43 -0.97 -2.15 137.54
CA LYS A 43 -1.85 -1.31 136.74
C LYS A 43 -1.10 -0.66 135.58
N VAL A 44 0.08 -0.10 135.82
CA VAL A 44 0.94 0.47 134.77
C VAL A 44 1.36 -0.61 133.77
N LEU A 45 1.75 -1.80 134.24
CA LEU A 45 2.12 -2.91 133.36
C LEU A 45 0.93 -3.40 132.52
N SER A 46 -0.28 -3.49 133.09
CA SER A 46 -1.47 -3.92 132.36
C SER A 46 -1.89 -2.89 131.30
N GLU A 47 -1.84 -1.59 131.62
CA GLU A 47 -2.11 -0.50 130.68
C GLU A 47 -1.06 -0.48 129.55
N SER A 48 0.22 -0.63 129.90
CA SER A 48 1.31 -0.68 128.91
C SER A 48 1.20 -1.91 128.02
N LEU A 49 0.78 -3.06 128.56
CA LEU A 49 0.55 -4.28 127.79
C LEU A 49 -0.65 -4.12 126.85
N ALA A 50 -1.76 -3.56 127.33
CA ALA A 50 -2.94 -3.28 126.51
C ALA A 50 -2.61 -2.31 125.37
N ASN A 51 -1.90 -1.21 125.66
CA ASN A 51 -1.44 -0.25 124.65
C ASN A 51 -0.49 -0.90 123.62
N SER A 52 0.41 -1.77 124.06
CA SER A 52 1.30 -2.52 123.18
C SER A 52 0.54 -3.50 122.28
N SER A 53 -0.46 -4.21 122.82
CA SER A 53 -1.35 -5.12 122.08
C SER A 53 -2.13 -4.37 121.01
N ILE A 54 -2.80 -3.27 121.36
CA ILE A 54 -3.54 -2.43 120.41
C ILE A 54 -2.63 -1.92 119.30
N LYS A 55 -1.40 -1.49 119.65
CA LYS A 55 -0.43 -1.02 118.65
C LYS A 55 0.07 -2.15 117.75
N ALA A 56 0.18 -3.38 118.24
CA ALA A 56 0.54 -4.54 117.43
C ALA A 56 -0.61 -4.95 116.49
N GLU A 57 -1.83 -5.03 117.01
CA GLU A 57 -3.05 -5.32 116.24
C GLU A 57 -3.26 -4.30 115.13
N LYS A 58 -3.11 -3.00 115.43
CA LYS A 58 -3.19 -1.94 114.42
C LYS A 58 -2.16 -2.13 113.31
N ARG A 59 -0.89 -2.40 113.67
CA ARG A 59 0.18 -2.66 112.67
C ARG A 59 -0.13 -3.87 111.79
N ILE A 60 -0.67 -4.94 112.36
CA ILE A 60 -1.07 -6.14 111.60
C ILE A 60 -2.24 -5.82 110.66
N SER A 61 -3.24 -5.09 111.14
CA SER A 61 -4.40 -4.69 110.33
C SER A 61 -3.99 -3.76 109.18
N ASP A 62 -3.19 -2.72 109.46
CA ASP A 62 -2.70 -1.77 108.46
C ASP A 62 -1.88 -2.49 107.38
N HIS A 63 -0.97 -3.39 107.77
CA HIS A 63 -0.18 -4.18 106.83
C HIS A 63 -1.03 -5.16 106.01
N ARG A 64 -2.07 -5.74 106.60
CA ARG A 64 -3.04 -6.58 105.86
C ARG A 64 -3.78 -5.77 104.82
N LEU A 65 -4.27 -4.57 105.18
CA LEU A 65 -4.96 -3.67 104.26
C LEU A 65 -4.05 -3.27 103.10
N GLN A 66 -2.81 -2.88 103.37
CA GLN A 66 -1.84 -2.54 102.32
C GLN A 66 -1.59 -3.69 101.35
N LYS A 67 -1.51 -4.94 101.84
CA LYS A 67 -1.37 -6.12 101.00
C LYS A 67 -2.61 -6.40 100.15
N GLU A 68 -3.79 -6.19 100.71
CA GLU A 68 -5.07 -6.33 100.01
C GLU A 68 -5.20 -5.29 98.89
N GLU A 69 -4.89 -4.02 99.15
CA GLU A 69 -4.83 -2.97 98.13
C GLU A 69 -3.82 -3.28 97.01
N ALA A 70 -2.62 -3.75 97.36
CA ALA A 70 -1.60 -4.14 96.38
C ALA A 70 -2.01 -5.38 95.55
N LEU A 71 -2.83 -6.28 96.10
CA LEU A 71 -3.41 -7.39 95.35
C LEU A 71 -4.47 -6.88 94.38
N THR A 72 -5.38 -6.03 94.83
CA THR A 72 -6.42 -5.41 94.00
C THR A 72 -5.81 -4.68 92.80
N VAL A 73 -4.76 -3.88 93.00
CA VAL A 73 -4.06 -3.19 91.91
C VAL A 73 -3.42 -4.18 90.92
N ARG A 74 -2.81 -5.27 91.40
CA ARG A 74 -2.21 -6.29 90.52
C ARG A 74 -3.26 -7.03 89.70
N VAL A 75 -4.41 -7.34 90.29
CA VAL A 75 -5.53 -7.98 89.58
C VAL A 75 -6.07 -7.05 88.48
N VAL A 76 -6.28 -5.76 88.79
CA VAL A 76 -6.73 -4.78 87.78
C VAL A 76 -5.74 -4.70 86.62
N LYS A 77 -4.44 -4.57 86.90
CA LYS A 77 -3.40 -4.53 85.86
C LYS A 77 -3.32 -5.81 85.04
N ALA A 78 -3.54 -6.98 85.65
CA ALA A 78 -3.57 -8.25 84.93
C ALA A 78 -4.76 -8.30 83.95
N ASN A 79 -5.94 -7.84 84.37
CA ASN A 79 -7.12 -7.77 83.50
C ASN A 79 -6.93 -6.76 82.36
N GLU A 80 -6.35 -5.59 82.63
CA GLU A 80 -6.02 -4.61 81.57
C GLU A 80 -5.00 -5.16 80.57
N ALA A 81 -4.07 -6.01 81.02
CA ALA A 81 -3.10 -6.67 80.14
C ALA A 81 -3.78 -7.75 79.29
N ASP A 82 -4.68 -8.55 79.88
CA ASP A 82 -5.47 -9.58 79.18
C ASP A 82 -6.36 -8.98 78.09
N GLU A 83 -7.04 -7.86 78.37
CA GLU A 83 -7.85 -7.17 77.36
C GLU A 83 -7.00 -6.58 76.23
N ARG A 84 -5.83 -5.99 76.54
CA ARG A 84 -4.89 -5.53 75.51
C ARG A 84 -4.33 -6.68 74.68
N GLU A 85 -4.08 -7.84 75.27
CA GLU A 85 -3.64 -9.04 74.55
C GLU A 85 -4.71 -9.51 73.55
N LYS A 86 -5.98 -9.56 73.97
CA LYS A 86 -7.11 -9.89 73.08
C LYS A 86 -7.25 -8.90 71.93
N GLU A 87 -7.11 -7.61 72.20
CA GLU A 87 -7.15 -6.55 71.17
C GLU A 87 -6.04 -6.73 70.15
N ILE A 88 -4.79 -6.96 70.59
CA ILE A 88 -3.65 -7.22 69.70
C ILE A 88 -3.87 -8.48 68.86
N VAL A 89 -4.38 -9.56 69.46
CA VAL A 89 -4.68 -10.80 68.72
C VAL A 89 -5.74 -10.55 67.63
N ALA A 90 -6.77 -9.75 67.92
CA ALA A 90 -7.77 -9.38 66.93
C ALA A 90 -7.19 -8.53 65.79
N GLU A 91 -6.31 -7.56 66.10
CA GLU A 91 -5.62 -6.74 65.11
C GLU A 91 -4.70 -7.57 64.20
N ILE A 92 -3.94 -8.52 64.77
CA ILE A 92 -3.10 -9.45 64.01
C ILE A 92 -3.96 -10.26 63.04
N SER A 93 -5.09 -10.81 63.50
CA SER A 93 -6.00 -11.58 62.66
C SER A 93 -6.54 -10.78 61.47
N GLU A 94 -6.83 -9.49 61.67
CA GLU A 94 -7.29 -8.62 60.59
C GLU A 94 -6.17 -8.25 59.61
N LEU A 95 -4.96 -7.96 60.12
CA LEU A 95 -3.80 -7.71 59.27
C LEU A 95 -3.42 -8.92 58.41
N GLU A 96 -3.56 -10.14 58.93
CA GLU A 96 -3.35 -11.37 58.16
C GLU A 96 -4.33 -11.49 56.99
N LYS A 97 -5.61 -11.17 57.19
CA LYS A 97 -6.60 -11.15 56.09
C LYS A 97 -6.26 -10.09 55.04
N GLN A 98 -5.85 -8.90 55.46
CA GLN A 98 -5.44 -7.84 54.54
C GLN A 98 -4.21 -8.23 53.74
N ARG A 99 -3.22 -8.90 54.37
CA ARG A 99 -2.06 -9.47 53.67
C ARG A 99 -2.51 -10.47 52.61
N ASP A 100 -3.38 -11.42 52.97
CA ASP A 100 -3.83 -12.46 52.04
C ASP A 100 -4.59 -11.87 50.84
N GLN A 101 -5.40 -10.83 51.07
CA GLN A 101 -6.08 -10.09 50.00
C GLN A 101 -5.08 -9.37 49.08
N LEU A 102 -4.09 -8.68 49.65
CA LEU A 102 -3.06 -7.99 48.87
C LEU A 102 -2.20 -8.96 48.06
N GLU A 103 -1.87 -10.13 48.61
CA GLU A 103 -1.13 -11.17 47.91
C GLU A 103 -1.95 -11.73 46.72
N ALA A 104 -3.27 -11.89 46.90
CA ALA A 104 -4.16 -12.30 45.82
C ALA A 104 -4.28 -11.24 44.71
N GLU A 105 -4.30 -9.94 45.06
CA GLU A 105 -4.29 -8.85 44.09
C GLU A 105 -2.96 -8.75 43.33
N LEU A 106 -1.83 -8.89 44.03
CA LEU A 106 -0.50 -8.92 43.42
C LEU A 106 -0.39 -10.05 42.38
N LYS A 107 -0.93 -11.23 42.70
CA LYS A 107 -0.95 -12.35 41.76
C LYS A 107 -1.76 -12.06 40.48
N LYS A 108 -2.88 -11.34 40.60
CA LYS A 108 -3.67 -10.90 39.44
C LYS A 108 -2.90 -9.89 38.59
N GLU A 109 -2.19 -8.96 39.22
CA GLU A 109 -1.34 -7.99 38.51
C GLU A 109 -0.22 -8.69 37.74
N ASP A 110 0.41 -9.71 38.31
CA ASP A 110 1.40 -10.54 37.61
C ASP A 110 0.82 -11.26 36.39
N GLU A 111 -0.40 -11.78 36.49
CA GLU A 111 -1.12 -12.40 35.36
C GLU A 111 -1.47 -11.38 34.28
N LEU A 112 -1.93 -10.18 34.66
CA LEU A 112 -2.18 -9.07 33.74
C LEU A 112 -0.90 -8.61 33.04
N SER A 113 0.20 -8.47 33.77
CA SER A 113 1.52 -8.10 33.24
C SER A 113 2.04 -9.11 32.21
N LYS A 114 1.85 -10.41 32.46
CA LYS A 114 2.14 -11.49 31.49
C LYS A 114 1.27 -11.38 30.24
N SER A 115 -0.03 -11.13 30.40
CA SER A 115 -0.97 -10.95 29.29
C SER A 115 -0.61 -9.74 28.41
N ILE A 116 -0.28 -8.60 29.03
CA ILE A 116 0.20 -7.40 28.33
C ILE A 116 1.48 -7.69 27.53
N SER A 117 2.41 -8.42 28.13
CA SER A 117 3.66 -8.81 27.47
C SER A 117 3.41 -9.71 26.26
N ALA A 118 2.47 -10.66 26.35
CA ALA A 118 2.06 -11.51 25.23
C ALA A 118 1.40 -10.69 24.10
N CYS A 119 0.46 -9.80 24.45
CA CYS A 119 -0.21 -8.92 23.49
C CYS A 119 0.79 -8.01 22.75
N LYS A 120 1.85 -7.54 23.42
CA LYS A 120 2.92 -6.76 22.78
C LYS A 120 3.71 -7.57 21.74
N VAL A 121 3.89 -8.87 21.95
CA VAL A 121 4.52 -9.76 20.96
C VAL A 121 3.58 -9.95 19.77
N GLU A 122 2.31 -10.22 20.01
CA GLU A 122 1.29 -10.36 18.96
C GLU A 122 1.20 -9.09 18.10
N ALA A 123 1.22 -7.91 18.71
CA ALA A 123 1.20 -6.64 18.00
C ALA A 123 2.40 -6.49 17.03
N LYS A 124 3.59 -6.93 17.43
CA LYS A 124 4.77 -6.91 16.54
C LYS A 124 4.61 -7.87 15.36
N VAL A 125 4.02 -9.04 15.60
CA VAL A 125 3.73 -10.03 14.54
C VAL A 125 2.73 -9.44 13.55
N LEU A 126 1.63 -8.86 14.03
CA LEU A 126 0.64 -8.21 13.17
C LEU A 126 1.25 -7.07 12.35
N HIS A 127 2.08 -6.22 12.96
CA HIS A 127 2.78 -5.16 12.24
C HIS A 127 3.68 -5.70 11.13
N THR A 128 4.39 -6.80 11.39
CA THR A 128 5.22 -7.48 10.37
C THR A 128 4.36 -8.01 9.22
N TRP A 129 3.21 -8.60 9.52
CA TRP A 129 2.27 -9.09 8.50
C TRP A 129 1.66 -7.96 7.68
N ILE A 130 1.31 -6.83 8.30
CA ILE A 130 0.81 -5.65 7.59
C ILE A 130 1.86 -5.16 6.58
N ASN A 131 3.10 -4.95 7.03
CA ASN A 131 4.17 -4.49 6.14
C ASN A 131 4.39 -5.49 4.99
N PHE A 132 4.39 -6.80 5.28
CA PHE A 132 4.51 -7.83 4.24
C PHE A 132 3.38 -7.76 3.20
N LEU A 133 2.13 -7.57 3.65
CA LEU A 133 0.98 -7.47 2.74
C LEU A 133 1.02 -6.19 1.90
N GLU A 134 1.43 -5.07 2.49
CA GLU A 134 1.62 -3.80 1.79
C GLU A 134 2.71 -3.90 0.73
N ASP A 135 3.87 -4.45 1.07
CA ASP A 135 4.98 -4.68 0.14
C ASP A 135 4.57 -5.63 -0.99
N THR A 136 3.86 -6.71 -0.65
CA THR A 136 3.36 -7.68 -1.64
C THR A 136 2.36 -7.05 -2.60
N TRP A 137 1.45 -6.22 -2.07
CA TRP A 137 0.48 -5.50 -2.89
C TRP A 137 1.16 -4.51 -3.84
N LEU A 138 2.16 -3.77 -3.37
CA LEU A 138 2.92 -2.82 -4.17
C LEU A 138 3.67 -3.53 -5.29
N LEU A 139 4.32 -4.66 -4.99
CA LEU A 139 5.00 -5.49 -5.98
C LEU A 139 4.03 -6.02 -7.04
N GLN A 140 2.90 -6.58 -6.62
CA GLN A 140 1.90 -7.12 -7.55
C GLN A 140 1.29 -6.02 -8.43
N SER A 141 0.95 -4.88 -7.84
CA SER A 141 0.40 -3.73 -8.57
C SER A 141 1.40 -3.21 -9.61
N SER A 142 2.67 -3.05 -9.23
CA SER A 142 3.73 -2.64 -10.15
C SER A 142 3.93 -3.66 -11.29
N TYR A 143 3.90 -4.96 -10.99
CA TYR A 143 3.99 -6.00 -12.01
C TYR A 143 2.85 -5.91 -13.03
N VAL A 144 1.61 -5.77 -12.56
CA VAL A 144 0.42 -5.64 -13.42
C VAL A 144 0.51 -4.36 -14.24
N GLU A 145 0.88 -3.24 -13.64
CA GLU A 145 1.03 -1.96 -14.34
C GLU A 145 2.09 -2.04 -15.44
N ASN A 146 3.24 -2.66 -15.16
CA ASN A 146 4.31 -2.83 -16.14
C ASN A 146 3.92 -3.80 -17.27
N LYS A 147 3.19 -4.88 -16.96
CA LYS A 147 2.65 -5.80 -17.97
C LYS A 147 1.62 -5.13 -18.86
N ASN A 148 0.70 -4.35 -18.29
CA ASN A 148 -0.27 -3.59 -19.05
C ASN A 148 0.42 -2.57 -19.95
N LYS A 149 1.41 -1.85 -19.44
CA LYS A 149 2.22 -0.92 -20.23
C LYS A 149 2.88 -1.62 -21.42
N GLN A 150 3.49 -2.79 -21.21
CA GLN A 150 4.08 -3.58 -22.29
C GLN A 150 3.05 -3.99 -23.35
N VAL A 151 1.85 -4.40 -22.95
CA VAL A 151 0.78 -4.78 -23.89
C VAL A 151 0.31 -3.58 -24.70
N VAL A 152 0.15 -2.41 -24.06
CA VAL A 152 -0.24 -1.17 -24.73
C VAL A 152 0.83 -0.75 -25.75
N GLU A 153 2.10 -0.70 -25.35
CA GLU A 153 3.21 -0.35 -26.25
C GLU A 153 3.33 -1.29 -27.46
N GLU A 154 3.07 -2.59 -27.27
CA GLU A 154 3.08 -3.57 -28.36
C GLU A 154 1.87 -3.37 -29.29
N LEU A 155 0.69 -3.08 -28.75
CA LEU A 155 -0.51 -2.81 -29.53
C LEU A 155 -0.33 -1.56 -30.42
N GLU A 156 0.19 -0.48 -29.83
CA GLU A 156 0.51 0.76 -30.56
C GLU A 156 1.51 0.48 -31.70
N ARG A 157 2.52 -0.37 -31.48
CA ARG A 157 3.49 -0.73 -32.52
C ARG A 157 2.85 -1.49 -33.69
N HIS A 158 1.87 -2.35 -33.44
CA HIS A 158 1.18 -3.11 -34.50
C HIS A 158 0.10 -2.30 -35.21
N GLU A 159 -0.47 -1.29 -34.55
CA GLU A 159 -1.49 -0.42 -35.14
C GLU A 159 -0.99 0.24 -36.43
N ASP A 160 0.21 0.83 -36.39
CA ASP A 160 0.83 1.44 -37.56
C ASP A 160 1.01 0.45 -38.72
N TYR A 161 1.38 -0.79 -38.41
CA TYR A 161 1.52 -1.84 -39.42
C TYR A 161 0.18 -2.17 -40.08
N PHE A 162 -0.88 -2.37 -39.29
CA PHE A 162 -2.21 -2.68 -39.81
C PHE A 162 -2.81 -1.53 -40.62
N VAL A 163 -2.65 -0.29 -40.14
CA VAL A 163 -3.11 0.90 -40.85
C VAL A 163 -2.37 1.04 -42.19
N ASN A 164 -1.06 0.89 -42.21
CA ASN A 164 -0.28 0.95 -43.45
C ASN A 164 -0.63 -0.19 -44.42
N PHE A 165 -0.87 -1.40 -43.91
CA PHE A 165 -1.31 -2.53 -44.71
C PHE A 165 -2.70 -2.27 -45.32
N ALA A 166 -3.65 -1.76 -44.53
CA ALA A 166 -4.98 -1.40 -45.00
C ALA A 166 -4.94 -0.28 -46.06
N ILE A 167 -4.11 0.76 -45.84
CA ILE A 167 -3.89 1.82 -46.84
C ILE A 167 -3.35 1.22 -48.14
N THR A 168 -2.34 0.36 -48.06
CA THR A 168 -1.72 -0.27 -49.23
C THR A 168 -2.74 -1.10 -50.00
N LEU A 169 -3.52 -1.93 -49.29
CA LEU A 169 -4.53 -2.79 -49.88
C LEU A 169 -5.65 -1.97 -50.54
N LEU A 170 -6.20 -0.97 -49.82
CA LEU A 170 -7.24 -0.09 -50.35
C LEU A 170 -6.75 0.73 -51.54
N SER A 171 -5.49 1.16 -51.54
CA SER A 171 -4.86 1.88 -52.66
C SER A 171 -4.71 0.98 -53.88
N ALA A 172 -4.28 -0.28 -53.68
CA ALA A 172 -4.18 -1.27 -54.74
C ALA A 172 -5.56 -1.58 -55.35
N TYR A 173 -6.60 -1.79 -54.52
CA TYR A 173 -7.96 -1.97 -55.01
C TYR A 173 -8.48 -0.75 -55.73
N LYS A 174 -8.29 0.46 -55.17
CA LYS A 174 -8.68 1.72 -55.82
C LYS A 174 -8.01 1.85 -57.18
N TRP A 175 -6.72 1.59 -57.29
CA TRP A 175 -5.98 1.67 -58.55
C TRP A 175 -6.43 0.61 -59.55
N ARG A 176 -6.65 -0.62 -59.09
CA ARG A 176 -7.17 -1.71 -59.92
C ARG A 176 -8.57 -1.42 -60.43
N VAL A 177 -9.46 -0.86 -59.61
CA VAL A 177 -10.81 -0.43 -60.05
C VAL A 177 -10.71 0.70 -61.06
N ILE A 178 -9.86 1.72 -60.81
CA ILE A 178 -9.63 2.80 -61.77
C ILE A 178 -9.09 2.25 -63.09
N SER A 179 -8.10 1.37 -63.06
CA SER A 179 -7.50 0.76 -64.26
C SER A 179 -8.43 -0.20 -65.00
N LEU A 180 -9.40 -0.82 -64.33
CA LEU A 180 -10.37 -1.73 -64.96
C LEU A 180 -11.63 -0.99 -65.44
N CYS A 181 -11.89 0.22 -64.96
CA CYS A 181 -13.00 1.04 -65.43
C CYS A 181 -12.61 1.72 -66.76
N PRO A 182 -13.41 1.57 -67.83
CA PRO A 182 -13.17 2.28 -69.10
C PRO A 182 -13.00 3.78 -68.91
N LEU A 183 -13.75 4.38 -67.97
CA LEU A 183 -13.63 5.79 -67.62
C LEU A 183 -12.29 6.14 -66.96
N GLY A 184 -11.74 5.26 -66.12
CA GLY A 184 -10.43 5.50 -65.48
C GLY A 184 -9.27 5.36 -66.46
N ILE A 185 -9.39 4.47 -67.45
CA ILE A 185 -8.42 4.36 -68.57
C ILE A 185 -8.45 5.65 -69.41
N ILE A 186 -9.64 6.17 -69.76
CA ILE A 186 -9.78 7.42 -70.53
C ILE A 186 -9.15 8.61 -69.79
N VAL A 187 -9.38 8.74 -68.48
CA VAL A 187 -8.77 9.81 -67.65
C VAL A 187 -7.24 9.69 -67.59
N LEU A 188 -6.69 8.48 -67.51
CA LEU A 188 -5.23 8.27 -67.52
C LEU A 188 -4.61 8.61 -68.87
N LEU A 189 -5.24 8.19 -69.97
CA LEU A 189 -4.78 8.50 -71.33
C LEU A 189 -4.80 10.01 -71.61
N GLN A 190 -5.85 10.72 -71.18
CA GLN A 190 -5.93 12.18 -71.30
C GLN A 190 -4.75 12.87 -70.59
N LYS A 191 -4.41 12.41 -69.37
CA LYS A 191 -3.34 13.01 -68.55
C LYS A 191 -1.94 12.82 -69.16
N GLU A 192 -1.73 11.76 -69.93
CA GLU A 192 -0.46 11.49 -70.62
C GLU A 192 -0.36 12.24 -71.98
N LEU A 193 -1.50 12.43 -72.65
CA LEU A 193 -1.57 13.02 -73.97
C LEU A 193 -1.20 14.51 -73.98
N GLY A 194 -1.67 15.29 -73.00
CA GLY A 194 -1.37 16.73 -72.90
C GLY A 194 0.13 17.05 -72.81
N PRO A 195 0.88 16.49 -71.86
CA PRO A 195 2.33 16.66 -71.78
C PRO A 195 3.07 16.20 -73.04
N SER A 196 2.60 15.11 -73.67
CA SER A 196 3.20 14.58 -74.89
C SER A 196 3.03 15.51 -76.09
N ILE A 197 1.85 16.13 -76.25
CA ILE A 197 1.60 17.14 -77.30
C ILE A 197 2.39 18.43 -77.04
N SER A 198 2.53 18.84 -75.78
CA SER A 198 3.38 19.99 -75.45
C SER A 198 4.86 19.73 -75.80
N ARG A 199 5.36 18.51 -75.53
CA ARG A 199 6.71 18.11 -75.93
C ARG A 199 6.86 18.10 -77.43
N ILE A 200 5.92 17.51 -78.17
CA ILE A 200 6.02 17.43 -79.63
C ILE A 200 6.00 18.82 -80.27
N SER A 201 5.14 19.73 -79.81
CA SER A 201 5.12 21.13 -80.24
C SER A 201 6.49 21.80 -80.05
N LYS A 202 7.13 21.60 -78.89
CA LYS A 202 8.47 22.13 -78.60
C LYS A 202 9.56 21.51 -79.49
N PHE A 203 9.48 20.20 -79.78
CA PHE A 203 10.39 19.54 -80.72
C PHE A 203 10.24 20.08 -82.13
N VAL A 204 9.02 20.28 -82.60
CA VAL A 204 8.72 20.87 -83.91
C VAL A 204 9.30 22.27 -84.03
N GLU A 205 9.13 23.12 -83.01
CA GLU A 205 9.76 24.45 -82.99
C GLU A 205 11.30 24.38 -83.01
N ASN A 206 11.90 23.47 -82.26
CA ASN A 206 13.35 23.30 -82.23
C ASN A 206 13.90 22.81 -83.57
N LEU A 207 13.22 21.83 -84.20
CA LEU A 207 13.57 21.33 -85.53
C LEU A 207 13.40 22.40 -86.60
N LYS A 208 12.36 23.25 -86.49
CA LYS A 208 12.15 24.40 -87.37
C LYS A 208 13.24 25.45 -87.20
N LYS A 209 13.64 25.78 -85.96
CA LYS A 209 14.78 26.67 -85.68
C LYS A 209 16.08 26.11 -86.26
N LEU A 210 16.28 24.79 -86.19
CA LEU A 210 17.48 24.14 -86.71
C LEU A 210 17.50 24.12 -88.25
N SER A 211 16.35 23.93 -88.90
CA SER A 211 16.23 24.01 -90.37
C SER A 211 16.36 25.45 -90.91
N GLU A 212 15.92 26.44 -90.14
CA GLU A 212 16.12 27.86 -90.45
C GLU A 212 17.58 28.30 -90.21
N SER A 213 18.23 27.75 -89.18
CA SER A 213 19.67 27.96 -88.92
C SER A 213 20.57 27.27 -89.96
N ALA A 214 20.13 26.18 -90.58
CA ALA A 214 20.87 25.46 -91.62
C ALA A 214 20.98 26.19 -92.97
N ARG A 215 20.37 27.38 -93.14
CA ARG A 215 20.61 28.24 -94.31
C ARG A 215 21.85 29.12 -94.18
N ASN A 216 22.50 29.14 -93.02
CA ASN A 216 23.76 29.82 -92.80
C ASN A 216 24.68 28.89 -91.98
N ASP A 217 25.70 28.35 -92.63
CA ASP A 217 26.83 27.56 -92.08
C ASP A 217 26.78 26.04 -92.38
N ASP A 218 27.62 25.64 -93.34
CA ASP A 218 27.96 24.25 -93.69
C ASP A 218 28.86 23.66 -92.59
N SER A 219 28.27 23.25 -91.47
CA SER A 219 28.98 22.37 -90.54
C SER A 219 28.13 21.17 -90.14
N LYS A 220 28.74 19.99 -90.34
CA LYS A 220 28.22 18.67 -89.97
C LYS A 220 27.92 18.62 -88.48
N GLU A 221 26.68 18.90 -88.10
CA GLU A 221 26.17 18.57 -86.77
C GLU A 221 24.94 17.67 -86.90
N SER A 222 25.14 16.47 -87.46
CA SER A 222 24.07 15.48 -87.69
C SER A 222 23.62 14.74 -86.42
N ASN A 223 24.29 14.93 -85.28
CA ASN A 223 24.01 14.15 -84.06
C ASN A 223 22.85 14.71 -83.22
N PRO A 224 22.77 16.02 -82.88
CA PRO A 224 21.63 16.51 -82.13
C PRO A 224 20.34 16.47 -82.95
N ARG A 225 20.42 16.69 -84.27
CA ARG A 225 19.24 16.63 -85.14
C ARG A 225 18.62 15.24 -85.22
N LYS A 226 19.43 14.19 -85.46
CA LYS A 226 18.94 12.81 -85.54
C LYS A 226 18.26 12.34 -84.26
N HIS A 227 18.84 12.68 -83.10
CA HIS A 227 18.23 12.34 -81.81
C HIS A 227 16.88 13.04 -81.60
N LEU A 228 16.76 14.31 -81.97
CA LEU A 228 15.50 15.05 -81.89
C LEU A 228 14.44 14.50 -82.86
N GLU A 229 14.83 14.08 -84.06
CA GLU A 229 13.95 13.44 -85.04
C GLU A 229 13.49 12.04 -84.57
N GLU A 230 14.38 11.27 -83.94
CA GLU A 230 14.05 9.96 -83.36
C GLU A 230 13.11 10.08 -82.15
N GLU A 231 13.34 11.02 -81.24
CA GLU A 231 12.43 11.29 -80.13
C GLU A 231 11.08 11.84 -80.62
N TYR A 232 11.09 12.73 -81.63
CA TYR A 232 9.87 13.21 -82.28
C TYR A 232 9.04 12.03 -82.83
N LEU A 233 9.66 11.12 -83.59
CA LEU A 233 9.00 9.92 -84.14
C LEU A 233 8.48 8.99 -83.03
N GLY A 234 9.23 8.85 -81.94
CA GLY A 234 8.78 8.10 -80.76
C GLY A 234 7.53 8.69 -80.12
N TYR A 235 7.48 10.02 -79.95
CA TYR A 235 6.30 10.71 -79.45
C TYR A 235 5.15 10.71 -80.45
N GLU A 236 5.40 10.89 -81.75
CA GLU A 236 4.41 10.82 -82.83
C GLU A 236 3.73 9.43 -82.83
N THR A 237 4.54 8.36 -82.85
CA THR A 237 4.04 6.98 -82.79
C THR A 237 3.22 6.73 -81.53
N THR A 238 3.69 7.22 -80.38
CA THR A 238 2.99 7.09 -79.09
C THR A 238 1.65 7.82 -79.12
N ILE A 239 1.61 9.07 -79.60
CA ILE A 239 0.39 9.90 -79.70
C ILE A 239 -0.63 9.26 -80.67
N ILE A 240 -0.20 8.81 -81.84
CA ILE A 240 -1.07 8.12 -82.81
C ILE A 240 -1.64 6.83 -82.22
N THR A 241 -0.80 6.04 -81.54
CA THR A 241 -1.23 4.80 -80.88
C THR A 241 -2.26 5.09 -79.79
N ILE A 242 -2.04 6.14 -78.97
CA ILE A 242 -2.99 6.57 -77.94
C ILE A 242 -4.33 6.97 -78.57
N PHE A 243 -4.32 7.76 -79.65
CA PHE A 243 -5.57 8.14 -80.32
C PHE A 243 -6.32 6.94 -80.91
N SER A 244 -5.61 5.97 -81.48
CA SER A 244 -6.21 4.73 -81.97
C SER A 244 -6.85 3.91 -80.83
N VAL A 245 -6.21 3.83 -79.68
CA VAL A 245 -6.77 3.16 -78.49
C VAL A 245 -8.00 3.93 -77.97
N VAL A 246 -7.96 5.26 -77.92
CA VAL A 246 -9.12 6.11 -77.56
C VAL A 246 -10.29 5.89 -78.52
N GLU A 247 -10.02 5.72 -79.82
CA GLU A 247 -11.04 5.43 -80.83
C GLU A 247 -11.73 4.08 -80.57
N ASN A 248 -10.94 3.03 -80.34
CA ASN A 248 -11.46 1.70 -79.96
C ASN A 248 -12.30 1.77 -78.67
N LEU A 249 -11.90 2.59 -77.71
CA LEU A 249 -12.65 2.80 -76.47
C LEU A 249 -13.95 3.58 -76.70
N ARG A 250 -13.92 4.58 -77.59
CA ARG A 250 -15.10 5.35 -78.03
C ARG A 250 -16.12 4.42 -78.70
N GLU A 251 -15.66 3.55 -79.60
CA GLU A 251 -16.48 2.52 -80.24
C GLU A 251 -17.05 1.53 -79.23
N HIS A 252 -16.23 1.00 -78.32
CA HIS A 252 -16.70 0.05 -77.30
C HIS A 252 -17.70 0.70 -76.32
N PHE A 253 -17.53 1.98 -75.99
CA PHE A 253 -18.51 2.73 -75.18
C PHE A 253 -19.82 2.94 -75.95
N ASN A 254 -19.75 3.31 -77.22
CA ASN A 254 -20.93 3.56 -78.06
C ASN A 254 -21.69 2.28 -78.45
N ALA A 255 -20.98 1.17 -78.69
CA ALA A 255 -21.55 -0.12 -79.11
C ALA A 255 -22.30 -0.86 -77.98
N LYS A 256 -21.83 -0.73 -76.72
CA LYS A 256 -22.42 -1.42 -75.57
C LYS A 256 -23.72 -0.77 -75.05
N HIS A 257 -24.00 0.47 -75.47
CA HIS A 257 -25.18 1.23 -75.03
C HIS A 257 -26.47 0.98 -75.84
N GLY A 258 -26.48 -0.04 -76.71
CA GLY A 258 -27.71 -0.50 -77.37
C GLY A 258 -28.71 -1.22 -76.46
N THR A 259 -28.30 -1.70 -75.28
CA THR A 259 -29.15 -2.57 -74.42
C THR A 259 -29.08 -2.33 -72.92
N THR A 260 -28.23 -1.43 -72.39
CA THR A 260 -28.26 -1.04 -70.96
C THR A 260 -28.19 0.47 -70.78
N SER A 261 -29.22 0.99 -70.12
CA SER A 261 -29.48 2.42 -69.90
C SER A 261 -28.55 3.00 -68.84
N ARG A 262 -27.51 3.70 -69.31
CA ARG A 262 -26.91 4.88 -68.65
C ARG A 262 -26.25 5.74 -69.72
N LYS A 263 -27.08 6.25 -70.62
CA LYS A 263 -26.70 7.24 -71.63
C LYS A 263 -26.24 8.51 -70.92
N ASP A 264 -25.09 9.02 -71.34
CA ASP A 264 -24.60 10.38 -71.05
C ASP A 264 -24.24 10.66 -69.58
N ASP A 265 -23.21 10.00 -69.06
CA ASP A 265 -22.45 10.63 -67.97
C ASP A 265 -21.73 11.86 -68.56
N PRO A 266 -22.12 13.10 -68.19
CA PRO A 266 -21.58 14.31 -68.79
C PRO A 266 -20.05 14.37 -68.69
N LYS A 267 -19.44 13.72 -67.68
CA LYS A 267 -17.99 13.67 -67.51
C LYS A 267 -17.29 12.79 -68.55
N VAL A 268 -17.92 11.68 -68.97
CA VAL A 268 -17.33 10.81 -70.02
C VAL A 268 -17.31 11.56 -71.35
N LYS A 269 -18.40 12.28 -71.64
CA LYS A 269 -18.52 13.08 -72.85
C LYS A 269 -17.53 14.23 -72.86
N GLU A 270 -17.44 14.99 -71.77
CA GLU A 270 -16.44 16.06 -71.60
C GLU A 270 -15.00 15.56 -71.79
N LEU A 271 -14.66 14.37 -71.28
CA LEU A 271 -13.33 13.78 -71.47
C LEU A 271 -13.04 13.40 -72.92
N PHE A 272 -14.02 12.84 -73.64
CA PHE A 272 -13.84 12.57 -75.06
C PHE A 272 -13.74 13.87 -75.87
N ASP A 273 -14.52 14.89 -75.52
CA ASP A 273 -14.47 16.22 -76.14
C ASP A 273 -13.09 16.89 -75.89
N ASP A 274 -12.54 16.78 -74.68
CA ASP A 274 -11.19 17.28 -74.35
C ASP A 274 -10.08 16.53 -75.10
N ILE A 275 -10.18 15.21 -75.24
CA ILE A 275 -9.21 14.43 -76.02
C ILE A 275 -9.33 14.75 -77.52
N GLU A 276 -10.54 14.98 -78.01
CA GLU A 276 -10.77 15.42 -79.40
C GLU A 276 -10.19 16.82 -79.62
N LYS A 277 -10.30 17.72 -78.64
CA LYS A 277 -9.63 19.02 -78.68
C LYS A 277 -8.10 18.86 -78.75
N LEU A 278 -7.51 17.98 -77.94
CA LEU A 278 -6.08 17.65 -78.01
C LEU A 278 -5.68 17.02 -79.35
N ARG A 279 -6.56 16.22 -79.98
CA ARG A 279 -6.36 15.70 -81.33
C ARG A 279 -6.28 16.82 -82.36
N VAL A 280 -7.22 17.76 -82.31
CA VAL A 280 -7.20 18.94 -83.18
C VAL A 280 -5.93 19.77 -82.95
N GLU A 281 -5.53 19.99 -81.69
CA GLU A 281 -4.27 20.68 -81.38
C GLU A 281 -3.06 19.96 -82.00
N PHE A 282 -2.98 18.63 -81.88
CA PHE A 282 -1.92 17.84 -82.51
C PHE A 282 -1.94 17.95 -84.04
N GLU A 283 -3.10 17.84 -84.68
CA GLU A 283 -3.25 17.96 -86.14
C GLU A 283 -2.89 19.35 -86.68
N THR A 284 -3.02 20.40 -85.85
CA THR A 284 -2.58 21.76 -86.22
C THR A 284 -1.06 21.95 -86.19
N ILE A 285 -0.33 21.08 -85.51
CA ILE A 285 1.14 21.11 -85.50
C ILE A 285 1.63 20.55 -86.83
N GLU A 286 2.20 21.42 -87.68
CA GLU A 286 2.75 21.02 -88.98
C GLU A 286 3.88 19.99 -88.80
N ARG A 287 3.72 18.81 -89.41
CA ARG A 287 4.72 17.73 -89.36
C ARG A 287 6.05 18.22 -89.98
N PRO A 288 7.17 18.22 -89.23
CA PRO A 288 8.46 18.60 -89.77
C PRO A 288 8.94 17.64 -90.87
N ILE A 289 9.79 18.15 -91.77
CA ILE A 289 10.48 17.32 -92.76
C ILE A 289 11.62 16.59 -92.04
N LEU A 290 11.49 15.27 -91.90
CA LEU A 290 12.48 14.42 -91.24
C LEU A 290 13.49 13.91 -92.27
N GLU A 291 14.77 14.23 -92.07
CA GLU A 291 15.84 13.80 -92.98
C GLU A 291 16.11 12.30 -92.85
N MET A 292 15.77 11.69 -91.70
CA MET A 292 15.87 10.24 -91.51
C MET A 292 14.85 9.41 -92.32
N GLU A 293 13.68 9.97 -92.67
CA GLU A 293 12.64 9.28 -93.45
C GLU A 293 12.84 9.39 -94.98
N THR A 294 13.77 10.23 -95.43
CA THR A 294 14.05 10.48 -96.86
C THR A 294 15.39 9.87 -97.28
N PRO A 295 15.41 8.75 -98.03
CA PRO A 295 16.64 8.21 -98.59
C PRO A 295 17.19 9.14 -99.67
N LYS A 296 18.48 9.50 -99.59
CA LYS A 296 19.17 10.27 -100.64
C LYS A 296 19.29 9.39 -101.90
N VAL A 297 18.53 9.72 -102.95
CA VAL A 297 18.52 9.04 -104.25
C VAL A 297 19.54 9.68 -105.18
N ASP A 298 20.54 8.92 -105.61
CA ASP A 298 21.23 9.13 -106.89
C ASP A 298 21.52 7.76 -107.54
N SER A 299 21.16 7.64 -108.81
CA SER A 299 21.38 6.53 -109.76
C SER A 299 21.34 7.18 -111.17
N PRO A 300 21.81 6.58 -112.29
CA PRO A 300 22.08 5.15 -112.52
C PRO A 300 23.32 4.83 -113.43
N ASP A 301 23.73 3.56 -113.49
CA ASP A 301 24.25 2.98 -114.74
C ASP A 301 23.84 1.50 -114.90
N GLU A 302 23.73 1.06 -116.14
CA GLU A 302 22.86 0.02 -116.68
C GLU A 302 23.23 -1.45 -116.37
N ARG A 303 22.20 -2.21 -115.92
CA ARG A 303 21.68 -3.56 -116.32
C ARG A 303 22.49 -4.48 -117.29
N PRO A 304 22.14 -5.80 -117.41
CA PRO A 304 21.37 -6.70 -116.51
C PRO A 304 21.74 -8.23 -116.49
N GLN A 305 21.15 -8.92 -115.49
CA GLN A 305 20.65 -10.33 -115.50
C GLN A 305 21.69 -11.48 -115.42
N GLU A 306 21.52 -12.56 -114.64
CA GLU A 306 20.34 -13.42 -114.45
C GLU A 306 20.28 -14.01 -113.01
N ILE A 307 19.16 -13.87 -112.27
CA ILE A 307 18.04 -14.83 -112.10
C ILE A 307 18.37 -16.04 -111.18
N LEU A 308 17.96 -15.95 -109.90
CA LEU A 308 16.96 -16.83 -109.25
C LEU A 308 16.90 -16.60 -107.73
N SER A 309 15.80 -15.99 -107.29
CA SER A 309 15.15 -16.25 -106.01
C SER A 309 14.30 -17.55 -106.15
N PRO A 310 13.65 -18.13 -105.11
CA PRO A 310 13.50 -17.66 -103.73
C PRO A 310 13.58 -18.76 -102.62
N HIS A 311 13.61 -18.30 -101.36
CA HIS A 311 13.06 -18.96 -100.15
C HIS A 311 11.64 -19.57 -100.40
N PRO A 312 11.05 -20.46 -99.55
CA PRO A 312 11.01 -20.44 -98.07
C PRO A 312 10.79 -21.89 -97.44
N PRO A 313 10.05 -22.13 -96.32
CA PRO A 313 10.12 -21.63 -94.94
C PRO A 313 10.10 -22.73 -93.83
N LEU A 314 10.24 -22.27 -92.58
CA LEU A 314 9.58 -22.73 -91.33
C LEU A 314 9.68 -24.20 -90.87
N GLU A 315 10.27 -24.38 -89.68
CA GLU A 315 9.63 -24.96 -88.47
C GLU A 315 10.63 -24.79 -87.30
N SER A 316 10.44 -23.85 -86.38
CA SER A 316 9.64 -23.97 -85.16
C SER A 316 9.78 -25.30 -84.42
N THR A 317 10.75 -25.38 -83.51
CA THR A 317 10.57 -26.12 -82.25
C THR A 317 11.45 -25.52 -81.15
N GLN A 318 10.90 -24.57 -80.38
CA GLN A 318 11.01 -24.66 -78.92
C GLN A 318 9.95 -25.70 -78.48
N PRO A 319 10.11 -26.42 -77.35
CA PRO A 319 10.51 -25.84 -76.06
C PRO A 319 11.49 -26.76 -75.28
N LYS A 320 12.05 -26.40 -74.12
CA LYS A 320 11.39 -26.33 -72.81
C LYS A 320 12.49 -26.34 -71.72
N LEU A 321 12.08 -25.93 -70.50
CA LEU A 321 12.71 -26.20 -69.19
C LEU A 321 14.03 -25.46 -68.93
N ASP A 322 14.23 -24.71 -67.86
CA ASP A 322 13.55 -24.60 -66.55
C ASP A 322 13.54 -23.14 -66.06
#